data_AF-B7K2J9-F1
#
_entry.id   AF-B7K2J9-F1
#
_cell.length_a   1.000
_cell.length_b   1.000
_cell.length_c   1.000
_cell.angle_alpha   90.00
_cell.angle_beta   90.00
_cell.angle_gamma   90.00
#
_symmetry.space_group_name_H-M   'P 1'
#
loop_
_entity.id
_entity.type
_entity.pdbx_description
1 polymer ?
#
loop_
_entity_poly.entity_id
_entity_poly.type
_entity_poly.pdbx_seq_one_letter_code
_entity_poly.pdbx_strand_id
1 'polypeptide(L)'
;MEVRQERETRNLALDYAFGVSILGLIPISDLLTLKLLIAIILIIKMLWHLGVKWKFVKGQDILAIAGYWFSWLGAFGMAFMAWLTFLGIGLFVPYVSSFRLAAALFTLTWMLGQSTNQFYAIGQQKLMMRKQLDESEA
;
A
#
# COMPACT_ATOMS: atom_id res chain seq x y z
N MET A 1 16.05 16.47 -4.43
CA MET A 1 16.13 15.51 -3.31
C MET A 1 14.89 14.61 -3.19
N GLU A 2 13.74 14.98 -3.78
CA GLU A 2 12.47 14.20 -3.77
C GLU A 2 12.58 12.79 -4.38
N VAL A 3 13.30 12.63 -5.51
CA VAL A 3 13.45 11.33 -6.21
C VAL A 3 14.05 10.23 -5.32
N ARG A 4 14.90 10.59 -4.34
CA ARG A 4 15.53 9.64 -3.41
C ARG A 4 14.52 9.17 -2.35
N GLN A 5 13.71 10.07 -1.82
CA GLN A 5 12.66 9.73 -0.85
C GLN A 5 11.58 8.86 -1.48
N GLU A 6 11.15 9.15 -2.70
CA GLU A 6 10.17 8.31 -3.42
C GLU A 6 10.69 6.88 -3.62
N ARG A 7 11.93 6.71 -4.08
CA ARG A 7 12.53 5.38 -4.28
C ARG A 7 12.64 4.59 -2.98
N GLU A 8 13.10 5.21 -1.90
CA GLU A 8 13.22 4.51 -0.61
C GLU A 8 11.86 4.11 -0.04
N THR A 9 10.85 4.96 -0.22
CA THR A 9 9.49 4.68 0.25
C THR A 9 8.86 3.56 -0.58
N ARG A 10 9.16 3.52 -1.88
CA ARG A 10 8.78 2.42 -2.78
C ARG A 10 9.43 1.09 -2.40
N ASN A 11 10.71 1.10 -2.06
CA ASN A 11 11.42 -0.10 -1.61
C ASN A 11 10.86 -0.61 -0.27
N LEU A 12 10.56 0.29 0.68
CA LEU A 12 9.89 -0.08 1.92
C LEU A 12 8.53 -0.75 1.66
N ALA A 13 7.71 -0.19 0.77
CA ALA A 13 6.44 -0.79 0.39
C ALA A 13 6.61 -2.17 -0.25
N LEU A 14 7.65 -2.36 -1.07
CA LEU A 14 8.03 -3.67 -1.63
C LEU A 14 8.44 -4.67 -0.55
N ASP A 15 9.29 -4.28 0.39
CA ASP A 15 9.75 -5.15 1.47
C ASP A 15 8.59 -5.64 2.34
N TYR A 16 7.68 -4.73 2.68
CA TYR A 16 6.45 -5.09 3.39
C TYR A 16 5.52 -5.96 2.54
N ALA A 17 5.35 -5.67 1.25
CA ALA A 17 4.55 -6.50 0.36
C ALA A 17 5.11 -7.92 0.22
N PHE A 18 6.44 -8.07 0.12
CA PHE A 18 7.10 -9.37 0.14
C PHE A 18 6.90 -10.10 1.48
N GLY A 19 7.11 -9.42 2.61
CA GLY A 19 6.90 -10.00 3.93
C GLY A 19 5.47 -10.51 4.15
N VAL A 20 4.47 -9.74 3.72
CA VAL A 20 3.06 -10.14 3.82
C VAL A 20 2.71 -11.23 2.80
N SER A 21 3.29 -11.21 1.59
CA SER A 21 3.08 -12.25 0.59
C SER A 21 3.63 -13.61 1.04
N ILE A 22 4.80 -13.63 1.69
CA ILE A 22 5.38 -14.84 2.29
C ILE A 22 4.43 -15.43 3.35
N LEU A 23 3.78 -14.60 4.17
CA LEU A 23 2.77 -15.07 5.12
C LEU A 23 1.58 -15.74 4.43
N GLY A 24 1.16 -15.23 3.27
CA GLY A 24 0.10 -15.80 2.44
C GLY A 24 0.51 -17.08 1.68
N LEU A 25 1.82 -17.32 1.56
CA LEU A 25 2.39 -18.47 0.86
C LEU A 25 2.43 -19.73 1.75
N ILE A 26 2.41 -19.56 3.07
CA ILE A 26 2.37 -20.65 4.04
C ILE A 26 0.97 -21.30 4.00
N PRO A 27 0.79 -22.55 3.54
CA PRO A 27 -0.51 -23.19 3.40
C PRO A 27 -0.96 -23.87 4.72
N ILE A 28 -0.90 -23.13 5.84
CA ILE A 28 -1.44 -23.59 7.14
C ILE A 28 -2.83 -22.98 7.29
N SER A 29 -3.87 -23.79 7.05
CA SER A 29 -5.28 -23.39 7.05
C SER A 29 -5.80 -23.01 8.43
N ASP A 30 -5.30 -23.64 9.50
CA ASP A 30 -5.74 -23.35 10.88
C ASP A 30 -5.35 -21.96 11.39
N LEU A 31 -4.36 -21.33 10.76
CA LEU A 31 -3.83 -20.03 11.17
C LEU A 31 -4.21 -18.90 10.20
N LEU A 32 -5.21 -19.11 9.34
CA LEU A 32 -5.63 -18.13 8.33
C LEU A 32 -6.02 -16.79 8.95
N THR A 33 -6.81 -16.82 10.03
CA THR A 33 -7.24 -15.63 10.78
C THR A 33 -6.05 -14.92 11.42
N LEU A 34 -5.11 -15.67 12.01
CA LEU A 34 -3.90 -15.11 12.62
C LEU A 34 -2.99 -14.46 11.56
N LYS A 35 -2.82 -15.11 10.39
CA LYS A 35 -2.06 -14.57 9.27
C LYS A 35 -2.66 -13.30 8.71
N LEU A 36 -3.98 -13.26 8.55
CA LEU A 36 -4.70 -12.05 8.13
C LEU A 36 -4.55 -10.95 9.17
N LEU A 37 -4.65 -11.27 10.47
CA LEU A 37 -4.44 -10.30 11.54
C LEU A 37 -3.01 -9.72 11.49
N ILE A 38 -1.99 -10.58 11.36
CA ILE A 38 -0.59 -10.17 11.24
C ILE A 38 -0.37 -9.34 9.97
N ALA A 39 -0.98 -9.75 8.84
CA ALA A 39 -0.93 -9.01 7.59
C ALA A 39 -1.52 -7.61 7.74
N ILE A 40 -2.71 -7.48 8.35
CA ILE A 40 -3.36 -6.20 8.63
C ILE A 40 -2.46 -5.34 9.53
N ILE A 41 -1.89 -5.91 10.59
CA ILE A 41 -0.97 -5.20 11.48
C ILE A 41 0.26 -4.70 10.72
N LEU A 42 0.84 -5.53 9.83
CA LEU A 42 1.98 -5.17 8.98
C LEU A 42 1.62 -4.05 8.00
N ILE A 43 0.45 -4.11 7.37
CA ILE A 43 -0.05 -3.08 6.47
C ILE A 43 -0.24 -1.76 7.21
N ILE A 44 -0.90 -1.77 8.37
CA ILE A 44 -1.09 -0.57 9.20
C ILE A 44 0.27 -0.02 9.64
N LYS A 45 1.20 -0.89 10.06
CA LYS A 45 2.54 -0.51 10.46
C LYS A 45 3.34 0.10 9.29
N MET A 46 3.20 -0.44 8.08
CA MET A 46 3.80 0.11 6.87
C MET A 46 3.27 1.53 6.63
N LEU A 47 1.95 1.72 6.67
CA LEU A 47 1.31 3.03 6.49
C LEU A 47 1.77 4.05 7.52
N TRP A 48 1.89 3.62 8.79
CA TRP A 48 2.42 4.44 9.86
C TRP A 48 3.87 4.83 9.59
N HIS A 49 4.72 3.89 9.19
CA HIS A 49 6.13 4.14 8.92
C HIS A 49 6.32 5.08 7.72
N LEU A 50 5.51 4.94 6.67
CA LEU A 50 5.42 5.93 5.59
C LEU A 50 5.01 7.31 6.14
N GLY A 51 3.93 7.40 6.93
CA GLY A 51 3.45 8.67 7.46
C GLY A 51 4.47 9.40 8.33
N VAL A 52 5.20 8.67 9.19
CA VAL A 52 6.31 9.21 9.98
C VAL A 52 7.43 9.71 9.08
N LYS A 53 7.80 8.97 8.03
CA LYS A 53 8.86 9.35 7.09
C LYS A 53 8.54 10.64 6.33
N TRP A 54 7.27 10.85 6.02
CA TRP A 54 6.75 12.06 5.40
C TRP A 54 6.32 13.14 6.42
N LYS A 55 6.66 12.98 7.70
CA LYS A 55 6.34 13.92 8.81
C LYS A 55 4.87 14.31 8.91
N PHE A 56 3.95 13.44 8.47
CA PHE A 56 2.51 13.73 8.44
C PHE A 56 2.21 15.12 7.88
N VAL A 57 2.69 15.41 6.66
CA VAL A 57 2.37 16.67 5.96
C VAL A 57 0.86 16.94 6.05
N LYS A 58 0.49 17.85 6.96
CA LYS A 58 -0.89 18.23 7.25
C LYS A 58 -1.19 19.51 6.48
N GLY A 59 -1.92 19.36 5.38
CA GLY A 59 -2.37 20.48 4.54
C GLY A 59 -3.19 20.04 3.32
N GLN A 60 -3.65 18.79 3.32
CA GLN A 60 -4.30 18.18 2.18
C GLN A 60 -5.81 18.34 2.27
N ASP A 61 -6.41 18.79 1.15
CA ASP A 61 -7.84 19.06 1.04
C ASP A 61 -8.69 17.81 1.31
N ILE A 62 -9.97 18.01 1.63
CA ILE A 62 -10.96 16.95 1.81
C ILE A 62 -10.97 15.96 0.62
N LEU A 63 -10.67 16.44 -0.60
CA LEU A 63 -10.50 15.58 -1.79
C LEU A 63 -9.38 14.56 -1.65
N ALA A 64 -8.26 14.90 -1.02
CA ALA A 64 -7.15 13.97 -0.85
C ALA A 64 -7.51 12.89 0.18
N ILE A 65 -8.23 13.25 1.25
CA ILE A 65 -8.75 12.29 2.24
C ILE A 65 -9.76 11.35 1.57
N ALA A 66 -10.68 11.88 0.76
CA ALA A 66 -11.61 11.08 -0.03
C ALA A 66 -10.86 10.17 -1.03
N GLY A 67 -9.81 10.67 -1.68
CA GLY A 67 -8.95 9.90 -2.57
C GLY A 67 -8.20 8.78 -1.85
N TYR A 68 -7.79 8.98 -0.60
CA TYR A 68 -7.19 7.94 0.22
C TYR A 68 -8.19 6.84 0.57
N TRP A 69 -9.42 7.20 0.95
CA TRP A 69 -10.51 6.23 1.15
C TRP A 69 -10.85 5.46 -0.13
N PHE A 70 -10.89 6.14 -1.27
CA PHE A 70 -11.15 5.52 -2.56
C PHE A 70 -10.00 4.61 -2.99
N SER A 71 -8.75 4.98 -2.65
CA SER A 71 -7.57 4.15 -2.89
C SER A 71 -7.59 2.88 -2.05
N TRP A 72 -8.05 2.95 -0.80
CA TRP A 72 -8.30 1.77 0.03
C TRP A 72 -9.34 0.85 -0.62
N LEU A 73 -10.46 1.41 -1.09
CA LEU A 73 -11.50 0.65 -1.78
C LEU A 73 -10.97 0.00 -3.08
N GLY A 74 -10.16 0.73 -3.85
CA GLY A 74 -9.51 0.25 -5.06
C GLY A 74 -8.47 -0.83 -4.79
N ALA A 75 -7.69 -0.71 -3.71
CA ALA A 75 -6.74 -1.73 -3.28
C ALA A 75 -7.45 -3.03 -2.91
N PHE A 76 -8.59 -2.96 -2.23
CA PHE A 76 -9.46 -4.12 -1.97
C PHE A 76 -10.00 -4.73 -3.27
N GLY A 77 -10.48 -3.91 -4.20
CA GLY A 77 -10.95 -4.38 -5.51
C GLY A 77 -9.85 -5.09 -6.32
N MET A 78 -8.64 -4.53 -6.33
CA MET A 78 -7.49 -5.13 -7.03
C MET A 78 -7.00 -6.41 -6.36
N ALA A 79 -6.97 -6.46 -5.03
CA ALA A 79 -6.65 -7.67 -4.29
C ALA A 79 -7.68 -8.78 -4.54
N PHE A 80 -8.96 -8.43 -4.62
CA PHE A 80 -10.04 -9.35 -4.98
C PHE A 80 -9.91 -9.85 -6.42
N MET A 81 -9.59 -8.97 -7.38
CA MET A 81 -9.31 -9.37 -8.76
C MET A 81 -8.10 -10.29 -8.88
N ALA A 82 -7.02 -10.02 -8.14
CA ALA A 82 -5.85 -10.90 -8.07
C ALA A 82 -6.23 -12.28 -7.51
N TRP A 83 -7.02 -12.31 -6.43
CA TRP A 83 -7.54 -13.56 -5.88
C TRP A 83 -8.40 -14.34 -6.89
N LEU A 84 -9.34 -13.68 -7.57
CA LEU A 84 -10.19 -14.26 -8.61
C LEU A 84 -9.38 -14.84 -9.78
N THR A 85 -8.33 -14.13 -10.19
CA THR A 85 -7.45 -14.56 -11.27
C THR A 85 -6.73 -15.86 -10.91
N PHE A 86 -6.14 -15.94 -9.71
CA PHE A 86 -5.52 -17.17 -9.22
C PHE A 86 -6.56 -18.27 -8.87
N LEU A 87 -7.83 -17.90 -8.65
CA LEU A 87 -8.93 -18.85 -8.54
C LEU A 87 -9.23 -19.52 -9.88
N GLY A 88 -9.41 -18.71 -10.92
CA GLY A 88 -9.61 -19.18 -12.29
C GLY A 88 -8.44 -20.01 -12.81
N ILE A 89 -7.20 -19.55 -12.62
CA ILE A 89 -6.00 -20.32 -13.01
C ILE A 89 -5.90 -21.61 -12.20
N GLY A 90 -6.21 -21.55 -10.89
CA GLY A 90 -6.18 -22.71 -10.02
C GLY A 90 -7.21 -23.79 -10.38
N LEU A 91 -8.21 -23.47 -11.19
CA LEU A 91 -9.14 -24.45 -11.77
C LEU A 91 -8.46 -25.34 -12.83
N PHE A 92 -7.44 -24.80 -13.53
CA PHE A 92 -6.67 -25.50 -14.55
C PHE A 92 -5.33 -26.04 -14.02
N VAL A 93 -4.74 -25.39 -13.01
CA VAL A 93 -3.45 -25.78 -12.40
C VAL A 93 -3.59 -25.85 -10.87
N PRO A 94 -3.80 -27.04 -10.27
CA PRO A 94 -4.16 -27.18 -8.85
C PRO A 94 -3.12 -26.59 -7.88
N TYR A 95 -1.83 -26.60 -8.24
CA TYR A 95 -0.75 -26.02 -7.44
C TYR A 95 -0.79 -24.48 -7.35
N VAL A 96 -1.41 -23.80 -8.32
CA VAL A 96 -1.51 -22.33 -8.33
C VAL A 96 -2.51 -21.83 -7.29
N SER A 97 -3.43 -22.69 -6.84
CA SER A 97 -4.43 -22.35 -5.84
C SER A 97 -3.85 -21.90 -4.48
N SER A 98 -2.69 -22.44 -4.11
CA SER A 98 -1.99 -22.08 -2.86
C SER A 98 -1.43 -20.65 -2.87
N PHE A 99 -1.24 -20.04 -4.05
CA PHE A 99 -0.71 -18.69 -4.20
C PHE A 99 -1.78 -17.59 -4.19
N ARG A 100 -3.07 -17.96 -4.19
CA ARG A 100 -4.20 -17.01 -4.22
C ARG A 100 -4.10 -15.96 -3.12
N LEU A 101 -3.83 -16.39 -1.89
CA LEU A 101 -3.72 -15.52 -0.71
C LEU A 101 -2.44 -14.68 -0.76
N ALA A 102 -1.31 -15.28 -1.14
CA ALA A 102 -0.04 -14.57 -1.30
C ALA A 102 -0.14 -13.42 -2.32
N ALA A 103 -0.76 -13.68 -3.47
CA ALA A 103 -0.95 -12.68 -4.53
C ALA A 103 -1.94 -11.58 -4.13
N ALA A 104 -3.06 -11.95 -3.50
CA ALA A 104 -4.04 -10.98 -3.02
C ALA A 104 -3.44 -10.03 -1.96
N LEU A 105 -2.76 -10.59 -0.96
CA LEU A 105 -2.12 -9.82 0.10
C LEU A 105 -0.95 -8.97 -0.41
N PHE A 106 -0.16 -9.49 -1.36
CA PHE A 106 0.90 -8.74 -2.03
C PHE A 106 0.30 -7.52 -2.75
N THR A 107 -0.72 -7.75 -3.57
CA THR A 107 -1.38 -6.71 -4.37
C THR A 107 -1.97 -5.63 -3.47
N LEU A 108 -2.64 -6.04 -2.39
CA LEU A 108 -3.24 -5.14 -1.41
C LEU A 108 -2.17 -4.27 -0.72
N THR A 109 -1.11 -4.90 -0.21
CA THR A 109 -0.02 -4.21 0.49
C THR A 109 0.72 -3.26 -0.45
N TRP A 110 1.00 -3.71 -1.67
CA TRP A 110 1.66 -2.89 -2.69
C TRP A 110 0.82 -1.68 -3.10
N MET A 111 -0.46 -1.88 -3.41
CA MET A 111 -1.38 -0.80 -3.80
C MET A 111 -1.51 0.24 -2.69
N LEU A 112 -1.68 -0.19 -1.44
CA LEU A 112 -1.75 0.72 -0.28
C LEU A 112 -0.44 1.47 -0.06
N GLY A 113 0.71 0.82 -0.25
CA GLY A 113 2.01 1.48 -0.17
C GLY A 113 2.20 2.56 -1.23
N GLN A 114 1.82 2.26 -2.48
CA GLN A 114 1.87 3.21 -3.60
C GLN A 114 0.92 4.39 -3.40
N SER A 115 -0.34 4.14 -3.05
CA SER A 115 -1.33 5.20 -2.86
C SER A 115 -0.94 6.14 -1.72
N THR A 116 -0.36 5.59 -0.66
CA THR A 116 0.11 6.36 0.50
C THR A 116 1.32 7.21 0.13
N ASN A 117 2.26 6.66 -0.64
CA ASN A 117 3.40 7.43 -1.13
C ASN A 117 2.95 8.59 -2.05
N GLN A 118 2.02 8.33 -2.99
CA GLN A 118 1.44 9.38 -3.84
C GLN A 118 0.69 10.43 -3.03
N PHE A 119 -0.08 10.01 -2.02
CA PHE A 119 -0.78 10.94 -1.13
C PHE A 119 0.21 11.89 -0.46
N TYR A 120 1.28 11.40 0.15
CA TYR A 120 2.25 12.27 0.81
C TYR A 120 3.07 13.13 -0.18
N ALA A 121 3.42 12.61 -1.35
CA ALA A 121 4.13 13.37 -2.38
C ALA A 121 3.33 14.60 -2.85
N ILE A 122 2.03 14.43 -3.13
CA ILE A 122 1.13 15.55 -3.49
C ILE A 122 1.05 16.58 -2.36
N GLY A 123 0.97 16.12 -1.11
CA GLY A 123 0.96 17.00 0.07
C GLY A 123 2.24 17.84 0.18
N GLN A 124 3.41 17.21 -0.03
CA GLN A 124 4.70 17.90 0.06
C GLN A 124 4.87 18.93 -1.07
N GLN A 125 4.48 18.58 -2.30
CA GLN A 125 4.53 19.46 -3.46
C GLN A 125 3.69 20.74 -3.25
N LYS A 126 2.49 20.59 -2.67
CA LYS A 126 1.60 21.73 -2.36
C LYS A 126 2.21 22.65 -1.30
N LEU A 127 2.88 22.11 -0.28
CA LEU A 127 3.59 22.89 0.73
C LEU A 127 4.76 23.69 0.14
N MET A 128 5.56 23.07 -0.74
CA MET A 128 6.67 23.78 -1.40
C MET A 128 6.18 24.91 -2.29
N MET A 129 5.11 24.69 -3.06
CA MET A 129 4.52 25.72 -3.91
C MET A 129 3.98 26.91 -3.08
N ARG A 130 3.35 26.63 -1.93
CA ARG A 130 2.87 27.69 -1.02
C ARG A 130 4.01 28.55 -0.48
N LYS A 131 5.11 27.90 -0.09
CA LYS A 131 6.28 28.60 0.44
C LYS A 131 6.97 29.49 -0.61
N GLN A 132 7.00 29.06 -1.87
CA GLN A 132 7.56 29.87 -2.96
C GLN A 132 6.71 31.11 -3.28
N LEU A 133 5.38 31.02 -3.12
CA LEU A 133 4.50 32.17 -3.27
C LEU A 133 4.74 33.21 -2.17
N ASP A 134 4.84 32.77 -0.91
CA ASP A 134 5.12 33.67 0.22
C ASP A 134 6.50 34.36 0.10
N GLU A 135 7.51 33.68 -0.47
CA GLU A 135 8.84 34.24 -0.73
C GLU A 135 8.88 35.18 -1.95
N SER A 136 7.89 35.12 -2.85
CA SER A 136 7.76 36.02 -4.01
C SER A 136 7.06 37.34 -3.68
N GLU A 137 6.29 37.38 -2.59
CA GLU A 137 5.52 38.54 -2.15
C GLU A 137 6.22 39.36 -1.05
N ALA A 138 7.38 38.90 -0.58
CA ALA A 138 8.23 39.55 0.43
C ALA A 138 9.44 40.26 -0.19
#